data_AF-A0A7S3FRV2-F1
#
_entry.id   AF-A0A7S3FRV2-F1
#
_cell.length_a   1.000
_cell.length_b   1.000
_cell.length_c   1.000
_cell.angle_alpha   90.00
_cell.angle_beta   90.00
_cell.angle_gamma   90.00
#
_symmetry.space_group_name_H-M   'P 1'
#
loop_
_entity.id
_entity.type
_entity.pdbx_description
1 polymer ?
#
loop_
_entity_poly.entity_id
_entity_poly.type
_entity_poly.pdbx_seq_one_letter_code
_entity_poly.pdbx_strand_id
1 'polypeptide(L)'
;ADVVLVLGTRLNWQWSFGEHPQWSSKAKFVVVDTLDSRRRPKHLVKMVDSYLYGDARMVLSQLTSALRRKKYSGEKLSGWTGGLQQEAQAKRGALAEKMAAQGEPMRFHEAFGAINGVLKELREAHSISPILVNEGANTMDIGRQCL
;
A
#
# COMPACT_ATOMS: atom_id res chain seq x y z
N ALA A 1 -0.72 -13.22 -1.66
CA ALA A 1 -2.11 -13.02 -2.12
C ALA A 1 -2.37 -13.92 -3.32
N ASP A 2 -3.58 -14.46 -3.41
CA ASP A 2 -4.11 -15.24 -4.54
C ASP A 2 -4.85 -14.34 -5.54
N VAL A 3 -5.56 -13.33 -5.06
CA VAL A 3 -6.19 -12.28 -5.88
C VAL A 3 -5.70 -10.90 -5.43
N VAL A 4 -5.38 -10.04 -6.39
CA VAL A 4 -4.87 -8.68 -6.18
C VAL A 4 -5.76 -7.69 -6.91
N LEU A 5 -6.44 -6.84 -6.13
CA LEU A 5 -7.22 -5.73 -6.67
C LEU A 5 -6.33 -4.49 -6.78
N VAL A 6 -6.08 -4.05 -8.01
CA VAL A 6 -5.23 -2.91 -8.35
C VAL A 6 -6.13 -1.72 -8.64
N LEU A 7 -6.10 -0.71 -7.77
CA LEU A 7 -6.99 0.46 -7.85
C LEU A 7 -6.20 1.72 -8.24
N GLY A 8 -6.50 2.30 -9.41
CA GLY A 8 -5.91 3.58 -9.83
C GLY A 8 -4.38 3.57 -9.95
N THR A 9 -3.78 2.39 -10.14
CA THR A 9 -2.34 2.21 -10.32
C THR A 9 -2.04 1.23 -11.43
N ARG A 10 -0.78 1.19 -11.87
CA ARG A 10 -0.31 0.38 -13.00
C ARG A 10 0.63 -0.70 -12.48
N LEU A 11 0.52 -1.91 -13.01
CA LEU A 11 1.53 -2.95 -12.81
C LEU A 11 2.79 -2.62 -13.64
N ASN A 12 3.55 -1.64 -13.20
CA ASN A 12 4.81 -1.20 -13.81
C ASN A 12 6.00 -1.69 -12.96
N TRP A 13 7.20 -1.13 -13.23
CA TRP A 13 8.43 -1.46 -12.53
C TRP A 13 8.35 -1.32 -11.00
N GLN A 14 7.53 -0.40 -10.47
CA GLN A 14 7.35 -0.24 -9.01
C GLN A 14 6.67 -1.46 -8.38
N TRP A 15 5.93 -2.22 -9.18
CA TRP A 15 5.21 -3.42 -8.76
C TRP A 15 5.76 -4.68 -9.45
N SER A 16 7.00 -4.61 -9.96
CA SER A 16 7.64 -5.72 -10.70
C SER A 16 6.76 -6.28 -11.82
N PHE A 17 5.93 -5.44 -12.43
CA PHE A 17 4.97 -5.81 -13.48
C PHE A 17 3.96 -6.93 -13.11
N GLY A 18 3.79 -7.23 -11.81
CA GLY A 18 2.98 -8.37 -11.37
C GLY A 18 3.68 -9.73 -11.52
N GLU A 19 4.99 -9.75 -11.75
CA GLU A 19 5.74 -10.96 -12.09
C GLU A 19 6.35 -11.67 -10.85
N HIS A 20 6.57 -12.98 -11.01
CA HIS A 20 7.33 -13.80 -10.05
C HIS A 20 8.83 -13.41 -10.10
N PRO A 21 9.57 -13.38 -8.98
CA PRO A 21 9.23 -13.91 -7.65
C PRO A 21 8.56 -12.91 -6.69
N GLN A 22 8.46 -11.64 -7.06
CA GLN A 22 7.84 -10.63 -6.19
C GLN A 22 6.36 -10.95 -5.93
N TRP A 23 5.70 -11.52 -6.92
CA TRP A 23 4.33 -12.02 -6.84
C TRP A 23 4.29 -13.54 -6.97
N SER A 24 3.26 -14.16 -6.38
CA SER A 24 2.96 -15.56 -6.63
C SER A 24 2.73 -15.78 -8.12
N SER A 25 3.31 -16.85 -8.69
CA SER A 25 3.03 -17.25 -10.08
C SER A 25 1.56 -17.63 -10.34
N LYS A 26 0.77 -17.77 -9.26
CA LYS A 26 -0.66 -18.06 -9.29
C LYS A 26 -1.54 -16.83 -8.97
N ALA A 27 -0.94 -15.67 -8.69
CA ALA A 27 -1.70 -14.47 -8.37
C ALA A 27 -2.58 -14.04 -9.55
N LYS A 28 -3.80 -13.58 -9.24
CA LYS A 28 -4.76 -13.05 -10.20
C LYS A 28 -4.93 -11.56 -10.01
N PHE A 29 -4.74 -10.78 -11.08
CA PHE A 29 -4.82 -9.33 -11.00
C PHE A 29 -6.11 -8.80 -11.61
N VAL A 30 -6.85 -8.02 -10.81
CA VAL A 30 -8.02 -7.26 -11.24
C VAL A 30 -7.67 -5.79 -11.19
N VAL A 31 -7.63 -5.11 -12.34
CA VAL A 31 -7.29 -3.69 -12.44
C VAL A 31 -8.53 -2.85 -12.59
N VAL A 32 -8.64 -1.78 -11.81
CA VAL A 32 -9.67 -0.74 -11.94
C VAL A 32 -8.98 0.56 -12.33
N ASP A 33 -9.34 1.09 -13.50
CA ASP A 33 -8.68 2.28 -14.04
C ASP A 33 -9.55 2.99 -15.09
N THR A 34 -9.40 4.31 -15.20
CA THR A 34 -10.13 5.18 -16.11
C THR A 34 -9.51 5.29 -17.51
N LEU A 35 -8.34 4.69 -17.73
CA LEU A 35 -7.72 4.59 -19.04
C LEU A 35 -8.09 3.27 -19.71
N ASP A 36 -8.40 3.31 -21.00
CA ASP A 36 -8.70 2.11 -21.78
C ASP A 36 -7.47 1.18 -21.84
N SER A 37 -7.67 -0.11 -21.54
CA SER A 37 -6.59 -1.11 -21.57
C SER A 37 -5.94 -1.24 -22.95
N ARG A 38 -6.69 -1.02 -24.04
CA ARG A 38 -6.17 -1.05 -25.43
C ARG A 38 -5.20 0.09 -25.71
N ARG A 39 -5.26 1.18 -24.94
CA ARG A 39 -4.35 2.32 -25.03
C ARG A 39 -3.10 2.16 -24.16
N ARG A 40 -2.98 1.05 -23.43
CA ARG A 40 -1.82 0.76 -22.58
C ARG A 40 -0.78 -0.07 -23.34
N PRO A 41 0.51 0.14 -23.07
CA PRO A 41 1.56 -0.77 -23.53
C PRO A 41 1.25 -2.21 -23.11
N LYS A 42 1.35 -3.16 -24.03
CA LYS A 42 1.00 -4.58 -23.81
C LYS A 42 1.70 -5.18 -22.59
N HIS A 43 2.94 -4.79 -22.32
CA HIS A 43 3.71 -5.30 -21.18
C HIS A 43 3.10 -4.90 -19.81
N LEU A 44 2.37 -3.78 -19.71
CA LEU A 44 1.73 -3.33 -18.46
C LEU A 44 0.39 -4.02 -18.16
N VAL A 45 -0.19 -4.70 -19.15
CA VAL A 45 -1.48 -5.40 -19.02
C VAL A 45 -1.34 -6.91 -19.16
N LYS A 46 -0.12 -7.42 -19.37
CA LYS A 46 0.16 -8.85 -19.59
C LYS A 46 -0.29 -9.73 -18.43
N MET A 47 -0.11 -9.27 -17.19
CA MET A 47 -0.48 -10.00 -15.98
C MET A 47 -1.91 -9.71 -15.51
N VAL A 48 -2.71 -8.96 -16.27
CA VAL A 48 -4.06 -8.56 -15.85
C VAL A 48 -5.09 -9.60 -16.29
N ASP A 49 -5.71 -10.27 -15.32
CA ASP A 49 -6.77 -11.25 -15.57
C ASP A 49 -8.13 -10.59 -15.79
N SER A 50 -8.37 -9.41 -15.22
CA SER A 50 -9.61 -8.66 -15.41
C SER A 50 -9.38 -7.16 -15.36
N TYR A 51 -9.95 -6.45 -16.33
CA TYR A 51 -9.82 -5.01 -16.46
C TYR A 51 -11.19 -4.34 -16.35
N LEU A 52 -11.39 -3.60 -15.27
CA LEU A 52 -12.62 -2.85 -14.98
C LEU A 52 -12.38 -1.40 -15.36
N TYR A 53 -12.79 -1.04 -16.57
CA TYR A 53 -12.69 0.33 -17.08
C TYR A 53 -13.74 1.23 -16.42
N GLY A 54 -13.29 2.23 -15.67
CA GLY A 54 -14.17 3.20 -15.05
C GLY A 54 -13.56 3.92 -13.85
N ASP A 55 -14.31 4.90 -13.35
CA ASP A 55 -13.97 5.59 -12.10
C ASP A 55 -13.97 4.59 -10.92
N ALA A 56 -12.93 4.67 -10.09
CA ALA A 56 -12.73 3.73 -9.00
C ALA A 56 -13.87 3.77 -7.97
N ARG A 57 -14.42 4.95 -7.66
CA ARG A 57 -15.54 5.07 -6.71
C ARG A 57 -16.78 4.39 -7.25
N MET A 58 -17.10 4.59 -8.52
CA MET A 58 -18.24 3.94 -9.18
C MET A 58 -18.08 2.41 -9.23
N VAL A 59 -16.92 1.93 -9.65
CA VAL A 59 -16.63 0.49 -9.76
C VAL A 59 -16.67 -0.18 -8.38
N LEU A 60 -16.02 0.40 -7.36
CA LEU A 60 -16.03 -0.13 -6.00
C LEU A 60 -17.42 -0.13 -5.37
N SER A 61 -18.26 0.87 -5.66
CA SER A 61 -19.65 0.90 -5.21
C SER A 61 -20.46 -0.28 -5.77
N GLN A 62 -20.27 -0.59 -7.06
CA GLN A 62 -20.92 -1.73 -7.72
C GLN A 62 -20.42 -3.07 -7.15
N LEU A 63 -19.10 -3.22 -6.98
CA LEU A 63 -18.50 -4.42 -6.39
C LEU A 63 -18.99 -4.65 -4.96
N THR A 64 -18.99 -3.60 -4.13
CA THR A 64 -19.49 -3.65 -2.74
C THR A 64 -20.97 -4.02 -2.71
N SER A 65 -21.78 -3.42 -3.57
CA SER A 65 -23.21 -3.74 -3.68
C SER A 65 -23.45 -5.19 -4.10
N ALA A 66 -22.63 -5.72 -5.02
CA ALA A 66 -22.68 -7.11 -5.42
C ALA A 66 -22.30 -8.06 -4.27
N LEU A 67 -21.27 -7.74 -3.49
CA LEU A 67 -20.86 -8.52 -2.31
C LEU A 67 -21.96 -8.52 -1.24
N ARG A 68 -22.61 -7.38 -0.99
CA ARG A 68 -23.75 -7.26 -0.07
C ARG A 68 -24.94 -8.12 -0.50
N ARG A 69 -25.31 -8.07 -1.79
CA ARG A 69 -26.39 -8.93 -2.34
C ARG A 69 -26.06 -10.42 -2.18
N LYS A 70 -24.79 -10.79 -2.30
CA LYS A 70 -24.29 -12.16 -2.06
C LYS A 70 -24.16 -12.53 -0.57
N LYS A 71 -24.47 -11.61 0.36
CA LYS A 71 -24.30 -11.79 1.82
C LYS A 71 -22.88 -12.26 2.18
N TYR A 72 -21.86 -11.76 1.48
CA TYR A 72 -20.48 -12.12 1.74
C TYR A 72 -20.02 -11.55 3.10
N SER A 73 -19.63 -12.40 4.04
CA SER A 73 -19.19 -12.00 5.39
C SER A 73 -17.67 -11.90 5.56
N GLY A 74 -16.88 -12.43 4.62
CA GLY A 74 -15.42 -12.41 4.71
C GLY A 74 -14.81 -13.34 5.77
N GLU A 75 -15.62 -14.12 6.50
CA GLU A 75 -15.16 -15.02 7.59
C GLU A 75 -14.01 -15.95 7.17
N LYS A 76 -14.06 -16.46 5.93
CA LYS A 76 -13.01 -17.33 5.35
C LYS A 76 -11.65 -16.64 5.24
N LEU A 77 -11.58 -15.31 5.30
CA LEU A 77 -10.34 -14.55 5.23
C LEU A 77 -9.72 -14.26 6.61
N SER A 78 -10.43 -14.54 7.71
CA SER A 78 -10.01 -14.20 9.08
C SER A 78 -8.61 -14.70 9.44
N GLY A 79 -8.26 -15.94 9.09
CA GLY A 79 -6.93 -16.48 9.33
C GLY A 79 -5.83 -15.76 8.55
N TRP A 80 -6.09 -15.42 7.29
CA TRP A 80 -5.16 -14.67 6.45
C TRP A 80 -4.98 -13.24 6.94
N THR A 81 -6.07 -12.52 7.22
CA THR A 81 -6.01 -11.14 7.73
C THR A 81 -5.39 -11.07 9.12
N GLY A 82 -5.66 -12.05 9.98
CA GLY A 82 -5.03 -12.18 11.30
C GLY A 82 -3.52 -12.34 11.20
N GLY A 83 -3.03 -13.21 10.31
CA GLY A 83 -1.59 -13.38 10.06
C GLY A 83 -0.91 -12.08 9.58
N LEU A 84 -1.54 -11.38 8.62
CA LEU A 84 -1.05 -10.08 8.16
C LEU A 84 -0.99 -9.03 9.27
N GLN A 85 -1.99 -9.00 10.15
CA GLN A 85 -2.03 -8.07 11.28
C GLN A 85 -0.90 -8.35 12.27
N GLN A 86 -0.64 -9.62 12.58
CA GLN A 86 0.47 -10.02 13.45
C GLN A 86 1.83 -9.61 12.87
N GLU A 87 2.06 -9.90 11.58
CA GLU A 87 3.30 -9.52 10.90
C GLU A 87 3.48 -8.00 10.86
N ALA A 88 2.41 -7.26 10.55
CA ALA A 88 2.43 -5.80 10.56
C ALA A 88 2.73 -5.24 11.96
N GLN A 89 2.19 -5.87 13.01
CA GLN A 89 2.45 -5.45 14.39
C GLN A 89 3.92 -5.68 14.79
N ALA A 90 4.47 -6.84 14.46
CA ALA A 90 5.88 -7.14 14.71
C ALA A 90 6.81 -6.15 13.98
N LYS A 91 6.52 -5.87 12.69
CA LYS A 91 7.28 -4.90 11.90
C LYS A 91 7.18 -3.47 12.44
N ARG A 92 6.00 -3.04 12.91
CA ARG A 92 5.81 -1.74 13.56
C ARG A 92 6.62 -1.61 14.86
N GLY A 93 6.66 -2.66 15.69
CA GLY A 93 7.48 -2.69 16.90
C GLY A 93 8.96 -2.52 16.59
N ALA A 94 9.49 -3.35 15.67
CA ALA A 94 10.89 -3.27 15.25
C ALA A 94 11.25 -1.92 14.61
N LEU A 95 10.31 -1.29 13.88
CA LEU A 95 10.51 0.05 13.33
C LEU A 95 10.55 1.12 14.43
N ALA A 96 9.64 1.04 15.41
CA ALA A 96 9.60 1.98 16.53
C ALA A 96 10.90 1.95 17.35
N GLU A 97 11.46 0.75 17.60
CA GLU A 97 12.77 0.60 18.26
C GLU A 97 13.89 1.30 17.48
N LYS A 98 13.94 1.16 16.15
CA LYS A 98 14.92 1.85 15.30
C LYS A 98 14.76 3.36 15.32
N MET A 99 13.52 3.86 15.41
CA MET A 99 13.22 5.29 15.45
C MET A 99 13.55 5.93 16.80
N ALA A 100 13.49 5.15 17.89
CA ALA A 100 13.80 5.61 19.24
C ALA A 100 15.31 5.54 19.58
N ALA A 101 16.08 4.79 18.79
CA ALA A 101 17.52 4.66 18.98
C ALA A 101 18.24 6.02 18.92
N GLN A 102 19.38 6.11 19.60
CA GLN A 102 20.24 7.28 19.59
C GLN A 102 21.64 6.85 19.14
N GLY A 103 22.06 7.33 17.98
CA GLY A 103 23.36 7.03 17.39
C GLY A 103 24.10 8.31 17.01
N GLU A 104 25.42 8.29 17.12
CA GLU A 104 26.30 9.37 16.66
C GLU A 104 27.31 8.78 15.65
N PRO A 105 27.26 9.16 14.36
CA PRO A 105 26.31 10.11 13.76
C PRO A 105 24.88 9.55 13.65
N MET A 106 23.90 10.45 13.60
CA MET A 106 22.48 10.12 13.50
C MET A 106 22.15 9.33 12.22
N ARG A 107 21.32 8.29 12.36
CA ARG A 107 20.83 7.44 11.26
C ARG A 107 19.44 7.90 10.79
N PHE A 108 19.07 7.52 9.56
CA PHE A 108 17.78 7.90 8.96
C PHE A 108 16.56 7.62 9.85
N HIS A 109 16.49 6.44 10.48
CA HIS A 109 15.34 6.07 11.32
C HIS A 109 15.20 6.98 12.54
N GLU A 110 16.32 7.38 13.15
CA GLU A 110 16.38 8.24 14.33
C GLU A 110 15.95 9.67 13.94
N ALA A 111 16.46 10.17 12.81
CA ALA A 111 16.06 11.45 12.24
C ALA A 111 14.55 11.51 11.94
N PHE A 112 14.02 10.50 11.25
CA PHE A 112 12.57 10.42 10.99
C PHE A 112 11.75 10.13 12.25
N GLY A 113 12.36 9.52 13.28
CA GLY A 113 11.78 9.39 14.63
C GLY A 113 11.48 10.75 15.24
N ALA A 114 12.48 11.65 15.23
CA ALA A 114 12.31 13.01 15.71
C ALA A 114 11.26 13.79 14.88
N ILE A 115 11.31 13.70 13.54
CA ILE A 115 10.34 14.37 12.66
C ILE A 115 8.91 13.86 12.94
N ASN A 116 8.71 12.55 13.04
CA ASN A 116 7.40 11.97 13.36
C ASN A 116 6.88 12.43 14.73
N GLY A 117 7.78 12.58 15.72
CA GLY A 117 7.45 13.17 17.02
C GLY A 117 6.84 14.56 16.89
N VAL A 118 7.51 15.46 16.15
CA VAL A 118 7.00 16.81 15.89
C VAL A 118 5.69 16.78 15.10
N LEU A 119 5.55 15.91 14.10
CA LEU A 119 4.30 15.79 13.33
C LEU A 119 3.13 15.32 14.19
N LYS A 120 3.37 14.42 15.15
CA LYS A 120 2.36 13.99 16.12
C LYS A 120 1.98 15.14 17.06
N GLU A 121 2.95 15.85 17.60
CA GLU A 121 2.71 17.02 18.45
C GLU A 121 1.88 18.08 17.73
N LEU A 122 2.23 18.43 16.48
CA LEU A 122 1.45 19.35 15.64
C LEU A 122 0.00 18.89 15.47
N ARG A 123 -0.23 17.59 15.27
CA ARG A 123 -1.58 17.04 15.11
C ARG A 123 -2.36 17.05 16.42
N GLU A 124 -1.74 16.60 17.50
CA GLU A 124 -2.41 16.34 18.79
C GLU A 124 -2.59 17.62 19.61
N ALA A 125 -1.55 18.45 19.71
CA ALA A 125 -1.58 19.68 20.51
C ALA A 125 -2.12 20.89 19.74
N HIS A 126 -1.94 20.91 18.41
CA HIS A 126 -2.25 22.09 17.60
C HIS A 126 -3.31 21.85 16.52
N SER A 127 -3.80 20.63 16.34
CA SER A 127 -4.74 20.27 15.26
C SER A 127 -4.24 20.64 13.85
N ILE A 128 -2.92 20.65 13.66
CA ILE A 128 -2.26 20.96 12.39
C ILE A 128 -1.92 19.64 11.69
N SER A 129 -2.37 19.50 10.44
CA SER A 129 -1.95 18.40 9.56
C SER A 129 -1.16 18.97 8.38
N PRO A 130 0.18 19.01 8.45
CA PRO A 130 1.00 19.63 7.42
C PRO A 130 1.01 18.80 6.13
N ILE A 131 1.33 19.46 5.03
CA ILE A 131 1.65 18.79 3.76
C ILE A 131 3.09 18.29 3.85
N LEU A 132 3.28 16.99 3.70
CA LEU A 132 4.61 16.38 3.67
C LEU A 132 5.09 16.22 2.23
N VAL A 133 6.27 16.77 1.94
CA VAL A 133 7.03 16.52 0.71
C VAL A 133 8.20 15.63 1.06
N ASN A 134 8.35 14.50 0.37
CA ASN A 134 9.39 13.51 0.66
C ASN A 134 10.01 13.01 -0.65
N GLU A 135 11.33 13.15 -0.78
CA GLU A 135 12.10 12.80 -1.98
C GLU A 135 13.52 12.32 -1.62
N GLY A 136 14.25 11.82 -2.63
CA GLY A 136 15.58 11.24 -2.49
C GLY A 136 15.59 9.72 -2.69
N ALA A 137 16.66 9.06 -2.22
CA ALA A 137 16.78 7.60 -2.26
C ALA A 137 16.39 7.00 -0.90
N ASN A 138 17.37 6.76 -0.01
CA ASN A 138 17.11 6.27 1.36
C ASN A 138 16.16 7.18 2.14
N THR A 139 16.26 8.50 1.95
CA THR A 139 15.35 9.49 2.54
C THR A 139 13.90 9.20 2.15
N MET A 140 13.62 9.01 0.85
CA MET A 140 12.28 8.70 0.37
C MET A 140 11.79 7.34 0.88
N ASP A 141 12.64 6.32 0.76
CA ASP A 141 12.28 4.93 1.05
C ASP A 141 12.06 4.64 2.53
N ILE A 142 12.86 5.25 3.41
CA ILE A 142 12.73 5.12 4.87
C ILE A 142 11.70 6.12 5.38
N GLY A 143 11.70 7.36 4.86
CA GLY A 143 10.76 8.40 5.26
C GLY A 143 9.30 7.98 5.12
N ARG A 144 8.94 7.33 4.00
CA ARG A 144 7.55 6.81 3.81
C ARG A 144 7.13 5.72 4.78
N GLN A 145 8.08 5.08 5.48
CA GLN A 145 7.80 4.04 6.46
C GLN A 145 7.66 4.62 7.86
N CYS A 146 8.43 5.68 8.16
CA CYS A 146 8.53 6.28 9.49
C CYS A 146 7.51 7.40 9.77
N LEU A 147 7.10 8.16 8.74
CA LEU A 147 6.22 9.32 8.82
C LEU A 147 4.75 8.92 8.61
#